data_AF-A0A804PG30-F1
#
_entry.id   AF-A0A804PG30-F1
#
_cell.length_a   1.000
_cell.length_b   1.000
_cell.length_c   1.000
_cell.angle_alpha   90.00
_cell.angle_beta   90.00
_cell.angle_gamma   90.00
#
_symmetry.space_group_name_H-M   'P 1'
#
loop_
_entity.id
_entity.type
_entity.pdbx_description
1 polymer ?
#
loop_
_entity_poly.entity_id
_entity_poly.type
_entity_poly.pdbx_seq_one_letter_code
_entity_poly.pdbx_strand_id
1 'polypeptide(L)' 'LTKPPAEQLGEAGLPTYLLTKQHCRATRRRLDAVQSGYSTLSIVKQGDLMVVANVGDSRVVLGTTFDEDAITSSSSSST' A
#
# COMPACT_ATOMS: atom_id res chain seq x y z
N LEU A 1 -3.45 -7.07 26.14
CA LEU A 1 -4.20 -6.93 24.87
C LEU A 1 -3.20 -6.85 23.74
N THR A 2 -3.13 -7.88 22.88
CA THR A 2 -2.34 -7.82 21.64
C THR A 2 -3.15 -7.11 20.57
N LYS A 3 -2.53 -6.11 19.92
CA LYS A 3 -3.10 -5.33 18.83
C LYS A 3 -3.54 -6.26 17.68
N PRO A 4 -4.75 -6.11 17.12
CA PRO A 4 -5.23 -6.98 16.04
C PRO A 4 -4.28 -6.92 14.83
N PRO A 5 -4.12 -8.01 14.07
CA PRO A 5 -3.14 -8.12 12.99
C PRO A 5 -3.30 -7.06 11.90
N ALA A 6 -4.53 -6.61 11.63
CA ALA A 6 -4.81 -5.50 10.71
C ALA A 6 -4.15 -4.18 11.14
N GLU A 7 -4.17 -3.91 12.44
CA GLU A 7 -3.58 -2.71 12.99
C GLU A 7 -2.05 -2.86 13.00
N GLN A 8 -1.48 -4.06 13.23
CA GLN A 8 -0.03 -4.28 13.10
C GLN A 8 0.50 -4.14 11.67
N LEU A 9 -0.27 -4.62 10.68
CA LEU A 9 0.08 -4.47 9.27
C LEU A 9 -0.11 -3.02 8.78
N GLY A 10 -1.11 -2.30 9.31
CA GLY A 10 -1.24 -0.85 9.12
C GLY A 10 -0.03 -0.08 9.65
N GLU A 11 0.51 -0.49 10.81
CA GLU A 11 1.77 0.05 11.34
C GLU A 11 3.00 -0.32 10.50
N ALA A 12 2.96 -1.34 9.62
CA ALA A 12 4.11 -1.69 8.77
C ALA A 12 4.18 -0.83 7.49
N GLY A 13 3.05 -0.33 7.01
CA GLY A 13 2.97 0.53 5.83
C GLY A 13 3.68 1.88 6.01
N LEU A 14 3.52 2.51 7.18
CA LEU A 14 4.13 3.81 7.50
C LEU A 14 5.67 3.76 7.56
N PRO A 15 6.32 2.83 8.30
CA PRO A 15 7.76 2.64 8.29
C PRO A 15 8.30 2.32 6.92
N THR A 16 7.60 1.51 6.11
CA THR A 16 8.05 1.17 4.75
C THR A 16 8.06 2.40 3.84
N TYR A 17 7.00 3.22 3.90
CA TYR A 17 6.96 4.50 3.19
C TYR A 17 8.06 5.46 3.66
N LEU A 18 8.24 5.63 4.97
CA LEU A 18 9.26 6.51 5.54
C LEU A 18 10.67 6.04 5.20
N LEU A 19 10.94 4.74 5.24
CA LEU A 19 12.23 4.15 4.89
C LEU A 19 12.53 4.38 3.41
N THR A 20 11.56 4.16 2.53
CA THR A 20 11.69 4.43 1.09
C THR A 20 11.96 5.92 0.84
N LYS A 21 11.24 6.81 1.54
CA LYS A 21 11.44 8.26 1.45
C LYS A 21 12.82 8.68 1.95
N GLN A 22 13.29 8.11 3.06
CA GLN A 22 14.65 8.33 3.58
C GLN A 22 15.71 7.80 2.62
N HIS A 23 15.48 6.64 2.00
CA HIS A 23 16.39 6.05 1.01
C HIS A 23 16.51 6.94 -0.22
N CYS A 24 15.39 7.46 -0.75
CA CYS A 24 15.42 8.45 -1.84
C CYS A 24 16.14 9.74 -1.43
N ARG A 25 15.98 10.20 -0.18
CA ARG A 25 16.69 11.38 0.35
C ARG A 25 18.19 11.13 0.51
N ALA A 26 18.60 9.94 0.94
CA ALA A 26 20.01 9.57 1.11
C ALA A 26 20.70 9.34 -0.24
N THR A 27 19.99 8.78 -1.23
CA THR A 27 20.52 8.44 -2.55
C THR A 27 20.44 9.60 -3.57
N ARG A 28 20.21 10.84 -3.09
CA ARG A 28 20.11 12.09 -3.90
C ARG A 28 21.22 12.34 -4.91
N ARG A 29 22.38 11.68 -4.82
CA ARG A 29 23.50 11.84 -5.75
C ARG A 29 23.50 10.87 -6.95
N ARG A 30 22.67 9.83 -6.94
CA ARG A 30 22.61 8.81 -8.01
C ARG A 30 21.24 8.63 -8.64
N LEU A 31 20.20 9.15 -8.00
CA LEU A 31 18.85 9.23 -8.54
C LEU A 31 18.50 10.71 -8.68
N ASP A 32 18.19 11.15 -9.90
CA ASP A 32 17.64 12.49 -10.17
C ASP A 32 16.18 12.55 -9.69
N ALA A 33 16.00 12.40 -8.38
CA ALA A 33 14.70 12.33 -7.72
C ALA A 33 14.34 13.62 -6.99
N VAL A 34 15.15 14.67 -7.13
CA VAL A 34 15.01 15.92 -6.36
C VAL A 34 13.75 16.69 -6.78
N GLN A 35 13.34 16.58 -8.04
CA GLN A 35 12.14 17.20 -8.59
C GLN A 35 11.08 16.19 -9.06
N SER A 36 11.31 14.89 -8.86
CA SER A 36 10.33 13.85 -9.20
C SER A 36 9.38 13.57 -8.03
N GLY A 37 8.09 13.39 -8.32
CA GLY A 37 7.16 12.72 -7.41
C GLY A 37 7.21 11.20 -7.57
N TYR A 38 6.79 10.46 -6.55
CA TYR A 38 6.59 9.01 -6.64
C TYR A 38 5.24 8.66 -6.00
N SER A 39 4.45 7.85 -6.71
CA SER A 39 3.29 7.16 -6.13
C SER A 39 3.70 5.73 -5.80
N THR A 40 3.29 5.22 -4.64
CA THR A 40 3.56 3.85 -4.23
C THR A 40 2.28 3.16 -3.81
N LEU A 41 2.16 1.89 -4.18
CA LEU A 41 1.11 1.01 -3.72
C LEU A 41 1.74 -0.29 -3.24
N SER A 42 1.46 -0.71 -2.02
CA SER A 42 1.90 -1.99 -1.48
C SER A 42 0.70 -2.79 -0.99
N ILE A 43 0.80 -4.10 -1.17
CA ILE A 43 -0.21 -5.07 -0.77
C ILE A 43 0.49 -6.12 0.08
N VAL A 44 -0.02 -6.34 1.28
CA VAL A 44 0.42 -7.41 2.17
C VAL A 44 -0.77 -8.33 2.45
N LYS A 45 -0.64 -9.61 2.13
CA LYS A 45 -1.65 -10.64 2.43
C LYS A 45 -1.12 -11.58 3.51
N GLN A 46 -1.87 -11.75 4.60
CA GLN A 46 -1.60 -12.69 5.68
C GLN A 46 -2.87 -13.49 5.99
N GLY A 47 -2.94 -14.75 5.55
CA GLY A 47 -4.15 -15.56 5.66
C GLY A 47 -5.32 -14.91 4.90
N ASP A 48 -6.44 -14.71 5.60
CA ASP A 48 -7.65 -14.06 5.08
C ASP A 48 -7.58 -12.52 5.14
N LEU A 49 -6.51 -11.97 5.73
CA LEU A 49 -6.31 -10.54 5.86
C LEU A 49 -5.45 -10.01 4.70
N MET A 50 -5.95 -8.98 4.03
CA MET A 50 -5.22 -8.23 3.01
C MET A 50 -5.18 -6.76 3.42
N VAL A 51 -3.97 -6.18 3.45
CA VAL A 51 -3.73 -4.77 3.76
C VAL A 51 -3.15 -4.10 2.55
N VAL A 52 -3.72 -2.96 2.17
CA VAL A 52 -3.23 -2.12 1.09
C VAL A 52 -2.76 -0.79 1.67
N ALA A 53 -1.53 -0.40 1.36
CA ALA A 53 -1.03 0.94 1.64
C ALA A 53 -0.80 1.68 0.32
N ASN A 54 -1.50 2.80 0.14
CA ASN A 54 -1.39 3.65 -1.04
C ASN A 54 -0.80 5.02 -0.67
N VAL A 55 0.09 5.53 -1.52
CA VAL A 55 0.62 6.89 -1.46
C VAL A 55 0.53 7.49 -2.87
N GLY A 56 -0.21 8.58 -3.01
CA GLY A 56 -0.51 9.21 -4.30
C GLY A 56 -1.77 8.64 -4.95
N ASP A 57 -1.87 8.78 -6.27
CA ASP A 57 -3.12 8.56 -7.01
C ASP A 57 -3.28 7.13 -7.56
N SER A 58 -2.41 6.20 -7.14
CA SER A 58 -2.54 4.78 -7.50
C SER A 58 -3.85 4.19 -6.99
N ARG A 59 -4.40 3.23 -7.72
CA ARG A 59 -5.68 2.58 -7.39
C ARG A 59 -5.50 1.07 -7.29
N VAL A 60 -6.23 0.46 -6.36
CA VAL A 60 -6.39 -0.99 -6.26
C VAL A 60 -7.87 -1.32 -6.43
N VAL A 61 -8.15 -2.43 -7.10
CA VAL A 61 -9.49 -2.99 -7.22
C VAL A 61 -9.43 -4.41 -6.65
N LEU A 62 -10.31 -4.71 -5.70
CA LEU A 62 -10.49 -6.06 -5.18
C LEU A 62 -11.63 -6.73 -5.93
N GLY A 63 -11.32 -7.75 -6.72
CA GLY A 63 -12.31 -8.62 -7.33
C GLY A 63 -12.62 -9.79 -6.40
N THR A 64 -13.88 -9.93 -5.96
CA THR A 64 -14.35 -11.10 -5.23
C THR A 64 -15.21 -11.97 -6.16
N THR A 65 -14.87 -13.25 -6.28
CA THR A 65 -15.75 -14.24 -6.90
C THR A 65 -16.66 -14.82 -5.84
N PHE A 66 -17.96 -14.66 -6.01
CA PHE A 66 -18.95 -15.54 -5.37
C PHE A 66 -19.24 -16.69 -6.34
N ASP A 67 -19.73 -17.84 -5.86
CA ASP A 67 -19.86 -19.17 -6.51
C ASP A 67 -20.57 -19.23 -7.89
N GLU A 68 -20.88 -18.08 -8.49
CA GLU A 68 -21.67 -17.87 -9.71
C GLU A 68 -20.90 -17.07 -10.78
N ASP A 69 -19.58 -17.27 -10.91
CA ASP A 69 -18.68 -16.62 -11.90
C ASP A 69 -18.77 -15.07 -12.00
N ALA A 70 -19.48 -14.44 -11.06
CA ALA A 70 -19.71 -13.01 -11.02
C ALA A 70 -18.59 -12.34 -10.22
N ILE A 71 -17.71 -11.64 -10.92
CA ILE A 71 -16.68 -10.81 -10.29
C ILE A 71 -17.35 -9.54 -9.77
N THR A 72 -17.50 -9.44 -8.45
CA THR A 72 -17.86 -8.18 -7.80
C THR A 72 -16.59 -7.37 -7.56
N SER A 73 -16.49 -6.20 -8.17
CA SER A 73 -15.34 -5.29 -8.01
C SER A 73 -15.61 -4.27 -6.90
N SER A 74 -14.72 -4.19 -5.92
CA SER A 74 -14.74 -3.16 -4.87
C SER A 74 -13.55 -2.20 -5.04
N SER A 75 -13.82 -0.89 -5.04
CA SER A 75 -12.81 0.17 -5.07
C SER A 75 -12.93 1.04 -3.83
N SER A 76 -11.81 1.43 -3.23
CA SER A 76 -11.78 2.39 -2.13
C SER A 76 -11.03 3.65 -2.56
N SER A 77 -11.61 4.81 -2.29
CA SER A 77 -10.99 6.13 -2.49
C SER A 77 -10.83 6.82 -1.14
N SER A 78 -9.66 7.38 -0.87
CA SER A 78 -9.45 8.35 0.22
C SER A 78 -9.68 9.76 -0.32
N THR A 79 -10.52 10.56 0.35
CA THR A 79 -10.67 12.01 0.11
C THR A 79 -9.55 12.80 0.75
#